data_AF-A0A6P0IWE1-F1
#
_entry.id   AF-A0A6P0IWE1-F1
#
_cell.length_a   1.000
_cell.length_b   1.000
_cell.length_c   1.000
_cell.angle_alpha   90.00
_cell.angle_beta   90.00
_cell.angle_gamma   90.00
#
_symmetry.space_group_name_H-M   'P 1'
#
loop_
_entity.id
_entity.type
_entity.pdbx_description
1 polymer ?
#
loop_
_entity_poly.entity_id
_entity_poly.type
_entity_poly.pdbx_seq_one_letter_code
_entity_poly.pdbx_strand_id
1 'polypeptide(L)'
;MNIDRRFFIIGWISAIAYGFFSKLNAQPYNPAARGKIVINQIGYYPTGPKLAFLINAPNSEKKQVELVDLITHKTVFVTNLGNSVSDKASNDKIRVIDFTKFDKSGSYYLKYGYSQSYPFGIGKQ
;
A
#
# COMPACT_ATOMS: atom_id res chain seq x y z
N MET A 1 -29.75 43.26 -28.72
CA MET A 1 -29.79 42.46 -27.48
C MET A 1 -28.39 41.89 -27.28
N ASN A 2 -27.59 42.52 -26.42
CA ASN A 2 -26.19 42.10 -26.17
C ASN A 2 -26.18 40.96 -25.17
N ILE A 3 -25.58 39.83 -25.56
CA ILE A 3 -25.43 38.65 -24.71
C ILE A 3 -24.08 38.74 -24.01
N ASP A 4 -24.11 38.80 -22.68
CA ASP A 4 -22.95 38.91 -21.79
C ASP A 4 -22.12 37.61 -21.77
N ARG A 5 -20.83 37.71 -22.11
CA ARG A 5 -19.85 36.61 -22.16
C ARG A 5 -19.29 36.22 -20.79
N ARG A 6 -20.10 36.17 -19.74
CA ARG A 6 -19.61 35.97 -18.35
C ARG A 6 -19.88 34.59 -17.74
N PHE A 7 -20.45 33.65 -18.48
CA PHE A 7 -20.88 32.35 -17.91
C PHE A 7 -20.24 31.10 -18.56
N PHE A 8 -19.00 31.19 -19.05
CA PHE A 8 -18.32 30.06 -19.71
C PHE A 8 -17.10 29.49 -18.97
N ILE A 9 -17.01 29.62 -17.64
CA ILE A 9 -15.82 29.18 -16.89
C ILE A 9 -16.18 28.55 -15.53
N ILE A 10 -17.01 27.50 -15.47
CA ILE A 10 -17.14 26.70 -14.22
C ILE A 10 -17.15 25.18 -14.48
N GLY A 11 -17.35 24.71 -15.72
CA GLY A 11 -17.50 23.28 -16.02
C GLY A 11 -16.22 22.45 -16.20
N TRP A 12 -15.02 23.05 -16.26
CA TRP A 12 -13.78 22.34 -16.66
C TRP A 12 -12.78 22.06 -15.54
N ILE A 13 -13.01 22.55 -14.31
CA ILE A 13 -12.04 22.34 -13.20
C ILE A 13 -12.29 20.99 -12.49
N SER A 14 -13.48 20.41 -12.60
CA SER A 14 -13.84 19.18 -11.87
C SER A 14 -13.18 17.90 -12.45
N ALA A 15 -12.85 17.86 -13.74
CA ALA A 15 -12.30 16.66 -14.38
C ALA A 15 -10.80 16.43 -14.08
N ILE A 16 -10.06 17.50 -13.76
CA ILE A 16 -8.62 17.39 -13.44
C ILE A 16 -8.43 16.75 -12.05
N ALA A 17 -9.35 16.99 -11.11
CA ALA A 17 -9.26 16.43 -9.76
C ALA A 17 -9.41 14.88 -9.71
N TYR A 18 -10.21 14.28 -10.61
CA TYR A 18 -10.41 12.82 -10.63
C TYR A 18 -9.30 12.04 -11.37
N GLY A 19 -8.66 12.66 -12.37
CA GLY A 19 -7.57 12.03 -13.13
C GLY A 19 -6.28 11.88 -12.33
N PHE A 20 -6.03 12.77 -11.36
CA PHE A 20 -4.85 12.69 -10.48
C PHE A 20 -5.01 11.69 -9.33
N PHE A 21 -6.25 11.44 -8.86
CA PHE A 21 -6.49 10.52 -7.74
C PHE A 21 -6.41 9.04 -8.13
N SER A 22 -6.67 8.71 -9.39
CA SER A 22 -6.71 7.32 -9.88
C SER A 22 -5.32 6.74 -10.17
N LYS A 23 -4.32 7.56 -10.56
CA LYS A 23 -2.96 7.08 -10.84
C LYS A 23 -2.13 6.76 -9.59
N LEU A 24 -2.46 7.33 -8.43
CA LEU A 24 -1.72 7.11 -7.18
C LEU A 24 -1.98 5.75 -6.51
N ASN A 25 -3.03 5.03 -6.93
CA ASN A 25 -3.49 3.81 -6.26
C ASN A 25 -3.33 2.54 -7.10
N ALA A 26 -2.66 2.55 -8.26
CA ALA A 26 -2.43 1.33 -9.02
C ALA A 26 -1.23 0.57 -8.45
N GLN A 27 -1.40 -0.71 -8.08
CA GLN A 27 -0.21 -1.55 -7.87
C GLN A 27 0.47 -1.79 -9.22
N PRO A 28 1.80 -1.57 -9.33
CA PRO A 28 2.52 -2.01 -10.50
C PRO A 28 2.38 -3.54 -10.60
N TYR A 29 1.68 -4.01 -11.63
CA TYR A 29 1.61 -5.44 -11.92
C TYR A 29 3.01 -5.90 -12.30
N ASN A 30 3.62 -6.71 -11.44
CA ASN A 30 4.90 -7.35 -11.70
C ASN A 30 4.68 -8.85 -11.91
N PRO A 31 4.90 -9.40 -13.12
CA PRO A 31 4.73 -10.83 -13.38
C PRO A 31 5.73 -11.69 -12.58
N ALA A 32 6.80 -11.10 -12.05
CA ALA A 32 7.73 -11.78 -11.14
C ALA A 32 7.28 -11.75 -9.67
N ALA A 33 6.18 -11.07 -9.32
CA ALA A 33 5.62 -11.07 -7.97
C ALA A 33 5.21 -12.49 -7.56
N ARG A 34 5.62 -12.89 -6.36
CA ARG A 34 5.43 -14.25 -5.85
C ARG A 34 4.57 -14.20 -4.59
N GLY A 35 3.31 -13.78 -4.74
CA GLY A 35 2.36 -13.63 -3.64
C GLY A 35 1.84 -12.18 -3.51
N LYS A 36 0.74 -12.02 -2.79
CA LYS A 36 0.03 -10.74 -2.61
C LYS A 36 0.22 -10.22 -1.20
N ILE A 37 0.59 -8.95 -1.05
CA ILE A 37 0.64 -8.28 0.25
C ILE A 37 -0.70 -7.56 0.47
N VAL A 38 -1.40 -7.92 1.55
CA VAL A 38 -2.67 -7.32 1.97
C VAL A 38 -2.44 -6.48 3.22
N ILE A 39 -2.91 -5.24 3.19
CA ILE A 39 -2.74 -4.20 4.22
C ILE A 39 -4.10 -3.60 4.58
N ASN A 40 -4.17 -2.83 5.67
CA ASN A 40 -5.28 -1.92 5.91
C ASN A 40 -5.14 -0.70 4.99
N GLN A 41 -6.03 -0.58 4.00
CA GLN A 41 -5.97 0.48 2.99
C GLN A 41 -6.30 1.88 3.53
N ILE A 42 -6.92 1.98 4.70
CA ILE A 42 -7.13 3.28 5.37
C ILE A 42 -5.82 3.75 6.04
N GLY A 43 -4.99 2.81 6.50
CA GLY A 43 -3.71 3.09 7.15
C GLY A 43 -3.65 2.63 8.61
N TYR A 44 -2.68 3.14 9.35
CA TYR A 44 -2.36 2.72 10.72
C TYR A 44 -2.02 3.89 11.63
N TYR A 45 -2.25 3.73 12.93
CA TYR A 45 -1.81 4.70 13.94
C TYR A 45 -0.33 4.51 14.29
N PRO A 46 0.44 5.58 14.55
CA PRO A 46 1.86 5.53 14.93
C PRO A 46 2.17 4.58 16.08
N THR A 47 1.35 4.58 17.13
CA THR A 47 1.54 3.75 18.33
C THR A 47 0.65 2.51 18.35
N GLY A 48 -0.20 2.33 17.34
CA GLY A 48 -1.11 1.20 17.23
C GLY A 48 -0.47 -0.04 16.61
N PRO A 49 -1.15 -1.21 16.71
CA PRO A 49 -0.71 -2.44 16.05
C PRO A 49 -0.73 -2.29 14.53
N LYS A 50 0.29 -2.82 13.86
CA LYS A 50 0.47 -2.73 12.41
C LYS A 50 0.77 -4.10 11.84
N LEU A 51 -0.29 -4.76 11.39
CA LEU A 51 -0.24 -6.10 10.83
C LEU A 51 -0.65 -6.05 9.35
N ALA A 52 0.05 -6.86 8.56
CA ALA A 52 -0.24 -7.12 7.17
C ALA A 52 -0.05 -8.62 6.89
N PHE A 53 -0.51 -9.06 5.73
CA PHE A 53 -0.47 -10.47 5.35
C PHE A 53 0.18 -10.64 3.99
N LEU A 54 1.11 -11.60 3.91
CA LEU A 54 1.61 -12.12 2.64
C LEU A 54 0.85 -13.41 2.32
N ILE A 55 0.11 -13.38 1.22
CA ILE A 55 -0.77 -14.47 0.77
C ILE A 55 -0.16 -15.19 -0.42
N ASN A 56 -0.15 -16.52 -0.36
CA ASN A 56 0.26 -17.44 -1.43
C ASN A 56 1.66 -17.17 -1.99
N ALA A 57 2.56 -16.69 -1.13
CA ALA A 57 3.96 -16.64 -1.47
C ALA A 57 4.57 -18.06 -1.43
N PRO A 58 5.38 -18.45 -2.43
CA PRO A 58 6.13 -19.70 -2.38
C PRO A 58 7.05 -19.68 -1.18
N ASN A 59 7.40 -20.87 -0.67
CA ASN A 59 8.40 -21.00 0.38
C ASN A 59 9.72 -20.43 -0.14
N SER A 60 10.05 -19.25 0.37
CA SER A 60 11.24 -18.50 0.00
C SER A 60 12.18 -18.44 1.20
N GLU A 61 13.48 -18.55 0.92
CA GLU A 61 14.55 -18.41 1.90
C GLU A 61 14.60 -16.99 2.48
N LYS A 62 14.17 -15.98 1.70
CA LYS A 62 14.12 -14.60 2.16
C LYS A 62 12.94 -14.42 3.11
N LYS A 63 13.25 -14.18 4.38
CA LYS A 63 12.24 -13.87 5.41
C LYS A 63 12.00 -12.37 5.58
N GLN A 64 12.83 -11.50 5.01
CA GLN A 64 12.74 -10.07 5.24
C GLN A 64 11.69 -9.39 4.35
N VAL A 65 10.96 -8.45 4.95
CA VAL A 65 10.02 -7.55 4.31
C VAL A 65 10.45 -6.13 4.62
N GLU A 66 10.47 -5.29 3.60
CA GLU A 66 10.89 -3.91 3.66
C GLU A 66 9.65 -3.00 3.76
N LEU A 67 9.68 -2.02 4.66
CA LEU A 67 8.80 -0.86 4.63
C LEU A 67 9.54 0.25 3.91
N VAL A 68 8.96 0.74 2.82
CA VAL A 68 9.59 1.70 1.93
C VAL A 68 8.81 3.01 1.95
N ASP A 69 9.52 4.11 2.12
CA ASP A 69 8.96 5.45 2.05
C ASP A 69 8.51 5.77 0.62
N LEU A 70 7.28 6.27 0.47
CA LEU A 70 6.65 6.44 -0.83
C LEU A 70 7.32 7.53 -1.67
N ILE A 71 7.89 8.56 -1.04
CA ILE A 71 8.46 9.73 -1.72
C ILE A 71 9.92 9.52 -2.08
N THR A 72 10.70 9.04 -1.11
CA THR A 72 12.15 8.85 -1.26
C THR A 72 12.52 7.50 -1.85
N HIS A 73 11.58 6.55 -1.88
CA HIS A 73 11.78 5.15 -2.26
C HIS A 73 12.88 4.44 -1.46
N LYS A 74 13.23 4.97 -0.28
CA LYS A 74 14.21 4.38 0.62
C LYS A 74 13.52 3.41 1.57
N THR A 75 14.16 2.27 1.81
CA THR A 75 13.76 1.35 2.87
C THR A 75 14.00 2.03 4.21
N VAL A 76 12.93 2.25 4.97
CA VAL A 76 12.96 2.95 6.26
C VAL A 76 12.83 2.01 7.45
N PHE A 77 12.37 0.78 7.21
CA PHE A 77 12.27 -0.26 8.23
C PHE A 77 12.30 -1.65 7.57
N VAL A 78 12.78 -2.65 8.29
CA VAL A 78 12.81 -4.04 7.85
C VAL A 78 12.25 -4.91 8.97
N THR A 79 11.37 -5.84 8.61
CA THR A 79 10.82 -6.84 9.51
C THR A 79 10.94 -8.23 8.91
N ASN A 80 10.72 -9.27 9.72
CA ASN A 80 10.70 -10.65 9.25
C ASN A 80 9.25 -11.15 9.10
N LEU A 81 9.04 -12.00 8.10
CA LEU A 81 7.84 -12.80 7.95
C LEU A 81 7.69 -13.72 9.15
N GLY A 82 6.49 -13.71 9.72
CA GLY A 82 6.05 -14.71 10.67
C GLY A 82 5.95 -16.10 10.03
N ASN A 83 5.57 -17.06 10.86
CA ASN A 83 5.37 -18.44 10.44
C ASN A 83 4.24 -18.53 9.41
N SER A 84 4.37 -19.50 8.50
CA SER A 84 3.32 -19.78 7.51
C SER A 84 2.17 -20.52 8.18
N VAL A 85 0.96 -20.01 8.00
CA VAL A 85 -0.28 -20.64 8.44
C VAL A 85 -1.10 -20.96 7.20
N SER A 86 -1.63 -22.18 7.12
CA SER A 86 -2.60 -22.56 6.09
C SER A 86 -3.98 -22.19 6.58
N ASP A 87 -4.68 -21.32 5.85
CA ASP A 87 -6.08 -21.05 6.11
C ASP A 87 -6.93 -22.05 5.33
N LYS A 88 -7.67 -22.89 6.05
CA LYS A 88 -8.51 -23.95 5.46
C LYS A 88 -9.75 -23.39 4.76
N ALA A 89 -10.22 -22.21 5.16
CA ALA A 89 -11.43 -21.62 4.58
C ALA A 89 -11.17 -21.05 3.17
N SER A 90 -10.00 -20.44 2.97
CA SER A 90 -9.59 -19.85 1.68
C SER A 90 -8.68 -20.75 0.85
N ASN A 91 -8.13 -21.81 1.46
CA ASN A 91 -7.03 -22.61 0.90
C ASN A 91 -5.76 -21.77 0.63
N ASP A 92 -5.62 -20.64 1.32
CA ASP A 92 -4.46 -19.75 1.20
C ASP A 92 -3.34 -20.13 2.18
N LYS A 93 -2.10 -19.87 1.76
CA LYS A 93 -0.94 -19.84 2.64
C LYS A 93 -0.65 -18.41 3.05
N ILE A 94 -0.83 -18.13 4.34
CA ILE A 94 -0.73 -16.79 4.90
C ILE A 94 0.51 -16.69 5.79
N ARG A 95 1.24 -15.58 5.68
CA ARG A 95 2.32 -15.21 6.60
C ARG A 95 2.07 -13.81 7.12
N VAL A 96 2.22 -13.63 8.43
CA VAL A 96 2.05 -12.31 9.07
C VAL A 96 3.29 -11.46 8.84
N ILE A 97 3.06 -10.18 8.55
CA ILE A 97 4.07 -9.13 8.53
C ILE A 97 3.73 -8.17 9.67
N ASP A 98 4.50 -8.20 10.74
CA ASP A 98 4.36 -7.28 11.87
C ASP A 98 5.42 -6.18 11.76
N PHE A 99 4.95 -4.94 11.61
CA PHE A 99 5.80 -3.75 11.57
C PHE A 99 5.37 -2.73 12.62
N THR A 100 4.74 -3.20 13.71
CA THR A 100 4.23 -2.39 14.81
C THR A 100 5.31 -1.48 15.42
N LYS A 101 6.55 -1.94 15.46
CA LYS A 101 7.71 -1.20 15.99
C LYS A 101 8.05 0.09 15.22
N PHE A 102 7.54 0.26 13.99
CA PHE A 102 7.73 1.49 13.24
C PHE A 102 6.63 2.49 13.59
N ASP A 103 7.00 3.70 14.01
CA ASP A 103 6.10 4.71 14.57
C ASP A 103 6.16 6.07 13.84
N LYS A 104 7.03 6.22 12.84
CA LYS A 104 7.14 7.46 12.09
C LYS A 104 5.92 7.65 11.18
N SER A 105 5.32 8.84 11.25
CA SER A 105 4.19 9.18 10.39
C SER A 105 4.66 9.49 8.98
N GLY A 106 3.84 9.13 7.98
CA GLY A 106 4.16 9.30 6.57
C GLY A 106 3.37 8.36 5.67
N SER A 107 3.79 8.27 4.40
CA SER A 107 3.19 7.40 3.39
C SER A 107 4.19 6.33 2.97
N TYR A 108 3.74 5.08 2.96
CA TYR A 108 4.61 3.92 2.80
C TYR A 108 3.99 2.85 1.92
N TYR A 109 4.81 1.88 1.51
CA TYR A 109 4.35 0.59 1.02
C TYR A 109 5.26 -0.52 1.54
N LEU A 110 4.73 -1.74 1.62
CA LEU A 110 5.52 -2.93 1.96
C LEU A 110 6.06 -3.58 0.69
N LYS A 111 7.27 -4.11 0.76
CA LYS A 111 7.95 -4.79 -0.34
C LYS A 111 8.54 -6.12 0.13
N TYR A 112 8.24 -7.17 -0.63
CA TYR A 112 8.78 -8.51 -0.45
C TYR A 112 9.29 -9.04 -1.79
N GLY A 113 10.61 -8.94 -2.02
CA GLY A 113 11.19 -9.25 -3.33
C GLY A 113 10.57 -8.38 -4.43
N TYR A 114 9.85 -9.02 -5.34
CA TYR A 114 9.12 -8.36 -6.44
C TYR A 114 7.66 -8.02 -6.11
N SER A 115 7.13 -8.52 -5.00
CA SER A 115 5.78 -8.20 -4.53
C SER A 115 5.78 -6.89 -3.75
N GLN A 116 4.82 -6.02 -4.04
CA GLN A 116 4.60 -4.76 -3.31
C GLN A 116 3.16 -4.72 -2.78
N SER A 117 2.88 -3.93 -1.74
CA SER A 117 1.52 -3.59 -1.31
C SER A 117 1.02 -2.35 -2.06
N TYR A 118 -0.27 -2.03 -1.88
CA TYR A 118 -0.74 -0.68 -2.16
C TYR A 118 -0.07 0.32 -1.19
N PRO A 119 0.04 1.61 -1.57
CA PRO A 119 0.44 2.66 -0.64
C PRO A 119 -0.54 2.77 0.54
N PHE A 120 -0.04 3.13 1.71
CA PHE A 120 -0.84 3.38 2.91
C PHE A 120 -0.19 4.45 3.80
N GLY A 121 -0.99 5.10 4.64
CA GLY A 121 -0.53 6.08 5.62
C GLY A 121 -0.25 5.46 6.99
N ILE A 122 0.74 6.02 7.70
CA ILE A 122 0.88 5.90 9.16
C ILE A 122 0.75 7.31 9.73
N GLY A 123 -0.21 7.51 10.64
CA GLY A 123 -0.49 8.85 11.17
C GLY A 123 -1.79 8.91 11.98
N LYS A 124 -2.16 10.12 12.42
CA LYS A 124 -3.51 10.36 12.94
C LYS A 124 -4.49 10.29 11.78
N GLN A 125 -5.58 9.53 11.94
CA GLN A 125 -6.70 9.49 11.00
C GLN A 125 -7.70 10.59 11.31
#